data_AF-A0A2V9X551-F1
#
_entry.id   AF-A0A2V9X551-F1
#
_cell.length_a   1.000
_cell.length_b   1.000
_cell.length_c   1.000
_cell.angle_alpha   90.00
_cell.angle_beta   90.00
_cell.angle_gamma   90.00
#
_symmetry.space_group_name_H-M   'P 1'
#
loop_
_entity.id
_entity.type
_entity.pdbx_description
1 polymer ?
#
loop_
_entity_poly.entity_id
_entity_poly.type
_entity_poly.pdbx_seq_one_letter_code
_entity_poly.pdbx_strand_id
1 'polypeptide(L)'
;MVFLPCASLCGEVISMRLKSVVIFFAGMCLFAANQVLAASPEDRCALPPSLRDEISKTYPRARPVSLADLDDYARKQYRKDFGTRCPGLVRVNFYGDGKPTWALLLVAKEGPKQKPELVVAHQLGNAWDIRSLDTADGAVAVWREGPGKYEGMYEGEPIPIRAKNPVILIGDYGSFTILYAWTGKEVEKIWLSD
;
A
#
# COMPACT_ATOMS: atom_id res chain seq x y z
N MET A 1 -13.03 48.66 -15.67
CA MET A 1 -13.41 49.22 -16.99
C MET A 1 -12.49 50.40 -17.26
N VAL A 2 -11.64 50.29 -18.29
CA VAL A 2 -11.75 51.04 -19.57
C VAL A 2 -10.87 52.30 -19.50
N PHE A 3 -9.64 52.25 -20.05
CA PHE A 3 -9.25 52.71 -21.41
C PHE A 3 -9.28 54.25 -21.53
N LEU A 4 -8.12 54.95 -21.57
CA LEU A 4 -7.37 55.46 -22.75
C LEU A 4 -8.03 56.75 -23.37
N PRO A 5 -7.42 57.50 -24.30
CA PRO A 5 -6.14 58.25 -24.31
C PRO A 5 -6.31 59.67 -24.93
N CYS A 6 -5.21 60.38 -25.22
CA CYS A 6 -5.16 61.40 -26.30
C CYS A 6 -3.74 61.32 -26.91
N ALA A 7 -3.52 60.70 -28.09
CA ALA A 7 -3.72 61.24 -29.46
C ALA A 7 -2.81 62.45 -29.73
N SER A 8 -2.12 62.65 -30.85
CA SER A 8 -2.05 62.01 -32.17
C SER A 8 -0.91 62.72 -32.92
N LEU A 9 -0.18 62.04 -33.81
CA LEU A 9 0.51 62.68 -34.95
C LEU A 9 0.61 61.65 -36.09
N CYS A 10 -0.04 61.98 -37.22
CA CYS A 10 -0.08 61.30 -38.53
C CYS A 10 1.30 60.81 -38.99
N GLY A 11 1.50 59.63 -39.60
CA GLY A 11 0.82 59.02 -40.77
C GLY A 11 1.45 59.59 -42.06
N GLU A 12 1.98 58.88 -43.06
CA GLU A 12 2.15 57.47 -43.47
C GLU A 12 3.23 57.51 -44.60
N VAL A 13 3.94 56.46 -45.01
CA VAL A 13 3.58 55.58 -46.15
C VAL A 13 4.64 54.47 -46.29
N ILE A 14 4.11 53.29 -46.61
CA ILE A 14 4.64 51.94 -46.78
C ILE A 14 5.58 51.76 -47.99
N SER A 15 6.59 50.89 -47.93
CA SER A 15 6.87 49.92 -49.02
C SER A 15 7.82 48.80 -48.60
N MET A 16 7.57 47.64 -49.17
CA MET A 16 7.97 46.30 -48.74
C MET A 16 8.90 45.67 -49.81
N ARG A 17 9.70 44.67 -49.40
CA ARG A 17 10.18 43.49 -50.16
C ARG A 17 11.68 43.35 -50.52
N LEU A 18 12.28 42.37 -49.82
CA LEU A 18 12.82 41.09 -50.33
C LEU A 18 14.21 41.05 -51.02
N LYS A 19 15.12 40.24 -50.43
CA LYS A 19 16.11 39.27 -51.02
C LYS A 19 17.15 38.89 -49.94
N SER A 20 17.02 37.75 -49.26
CA SER A 20 17.60 36.42 -49.54
C SER A 20 19.06 36.17 -49.07
N VAL A 21 19.16 35.25 -48.08
CA VAL A 21 20.11 34.11 -47.87
C VAL A 21 21.57 34.35 -47.44
N VAL A 22 21.98 33.75 -46.30
CA VAL A 22 23.14 32.82 -46.00
C VAL A 22 23.13 32.51 -44.47
N ILE A 23 22.56 31.39 -43.93
CA ILE A 23 23.07 30.04 -43.53
C ILE A 23 24.31 29.98 -42.57
N PHE A 24 24.23 29.08 -41.56
CA PHE A 24 25.23 28.50 -40.61
C PHE A 24 25.47 29.29 -39.29
N PHE A 25 25.08 28.79 -38.11
CA PHE A 25 25.64 27.62 -37.42
C PHE A 25 24.59 26.79 -36.64
N ALA A 26 24.59 25.48 -36.89
CA ALA A 26 24.25 24.43 -35.93
C ALA A 26 25.23 24.50 -34.73
N GLY A 27 24.94 24.08 -33.52
CA GLY A 27 23.90 23.22 -32.98
C GLY A 27 24.30 22.92 -31.52
N MET A 28 23.59 21.98 -30.89
CA MET A 28 23.93 21.38 -29.59
C MET A 28 23.36 22.08 -28.36
N CYS A 29 22.03 22.02 -28.22
CA CYS A 29 21.37 21.79 -26.92
C CYS A 29 20.16 20.87 -27.18
N LEU A 30 20.44 19.70 -27.75
CA LEU A 30 19.46 18.62 -27.91
C LEU A 30 19.49 17.74 -26.67
N PHE A 31 18.34 17.64 -26.02
CA PHE A 31 17.95 16.59 -25.08
C PHE A 31 18.79 16.45 -23.81
N ALA A 32 18.47 17.29 -22.82
CA ALA A 32 18.42 16.81 -21.44
C ALA A 32 17.28 15.77 -21.36
N ALA A 33 17.58 14.55 -21.80
CA ALA A 33 16.78 13.38 -21.49
C ALA A 33 16.82 13.24 -19.97
N ASN A 34 15.75 13.71 -19.31
CA ASN A 34 15.41 13.22 -17.99
C ASN A 34 15.29 11.71 -18.13
N GLN A 35 16.36 11.00 -17.78
CA GLN A 35 16.33 9.58 -17.48
C GLN A 35 15.47 9.47 -16.23
N VAL A 36 14.15 9.50 -16.41
CA VAL A 36 13.25 8.86 -15.48
C VAL A 36 13.65 7.40 -15.58
N LEU A 37 14.55 6.97 -14.71
CA LEU A 37 14.63 5.57 -14.34
C LEU A 37 13.20 5.24 -13.89
N ALA A 38 12.44 4.65 -14.80
CA ALA A 38 11.32 3.82 -14.41
C ALA A 38 11.98 2.76 -13.52
N ALA A 39 11.90 2.96 -12.20
CA ALA A 39 12.14 1.89 -11.25
C ALA A 39 11.36 0.70 -11.82
N SER A 40 12.08 -0.39 -12.16
CA SER A 40 11.41 -1.66 -12.46
C SER A 40 10.34 -1.81 -11.41
N PRO A 41 9.07 -2.15 -11.74
CA PRO A 41 8.01 -2.20 -10.76
C PRO A 41 8.53 -3.08 -9.62
N GLU A 42 9.00 -2.44 -8.54
CA GLU A 42 9.44 -3.17 -7.36
C GLU A 42 8.23 -4.02 -7.04
N ASP A 43 8.45 -5.33 -6.99
CA ASP A 43 7.42 -6.30 -6.66
C ASP A 43 6.60 -5.68 -5.54
N ARG A 44 5.38 -5.22 -5.83
CA ARG A 44 4.63 -4.36 -4.89
C ARG A 44 4.35 -5.07 -3.56
N CYS A 45 4.54 -6.39 -3.59
CA CYS A 45 4.42 -7.34 -2.50
C CYS A 45 5.77 -7.81 -1.94
N ALA A 46 6.88 -7.16 -2.28
CA ALA A 46 8.18 -7.44 -1.72
C ALA A 46 8.34 -6.81 -0.35
N LEU A 47 8.93 -7.58 0.55
CA LEU A 47 9.34 -7.10 1.86
C LEU A 47 10.65 -6.31 1.74
N PRO A 48 10.87 -5.29 2.59
CA PRO A 48 12.19 -4.70 2.76
C PRO A 48 13.23 -5.80 3.03
N PRO A 49 14.45 -5.74 2.44
CA PRO A 49 15.43 -6.80 2.57
C PRO A 49 15.73 -7.20 4.02
N SER A 50 15.88 -6.23 4.93
CA SER A 50 16.12 -6.50 6.35
C SER A 50 14.97 -7.26 7.02
N LEU A 51 13.72 -6.95 6.65
CA LEU A 51 12.56 -7.67 7.18
C LEU A 51 12.44 -9.07 6.57
N ARG A 52 12.67 -9.19 5.25
CA ARG A 52 12.65 -10.49 4.57
C ARG A 52 13.63 -11.46 5.20
N ASP A 53 14.84 -10.99 5.48
CA ASP A 53 15.90 -11.82 6.07
C ASP A 53 15.53 -12.25 7.49
N GLU A 54 14.91 -11.37 8.28
CA GLU A 54 14.44 -11.72 9.63
C GLU A 54 13.26 -12.71 9.61
N ILE A 55 12.28 -12.49 8.73
CA ILE A 55 11.16 -13.42 8.54
C ILE A 55 11.66 -14.79 8.06
N SER A 56 12.68 -14.84 7.20
CA SER A 56 13.22 -16.11 6.71
C SER A 56 13.94 -16.92 7.79
N LYS A 57 14.48 -16.26 8.82
CA LYS A 57 15.06 -16.92 10.00
C LYS A 57 13.97 -17.48 10.92
N THR A 58 12.94 -16.67 11.21
CA THR A 58 11.89 -17.02 12.17
C THR A 58 10.87 -18.01 11.58
N TYR A 59 10.52 -17.83 10.31
CA TYR A 59 9.53 -18.62 9.57
C TYR A 59 10.18 -19.24 8.31
N PRO A 60 11.07 -20.24 8.48
CA PRO A 60 11.76 -20.84 7.36
C PRO A 60 10.78 -21.46 6.38
N ARG A 61 10.95 -21.16 5.08
CA ARG A 61 10.08 -21.61 3.97
C ARG A 61 8.66 -21.02 3.96
N ALA A 62 8.35 -20.08 4.85
CA ALA A 62 7.12 -19.31 4.75
C ALA A 62 7.24 -18.21 3.68
N ARG A 63 6.10 -17.84 3.09
CA ARG A 63 5.99 -16.68 2.21
C ARG A 63 4.68 -15.94 2.50
N PRO A 64 4.59 -14.64 2.19
CA PRO A 64 3.31 -13.95 2.21
C PRO A 64 2.29 -14.64 1.30
N VAL A 65 1.04 -14.62 1.74
CA VAL A 65 -0.12 -14.99 0.92
C VAL A 65 -0.15 -14.13 -0.35
N SER A 66 -0.38 -14.81 -1.46
CA SER A 66 -0.47 -14.24 -2.79
C SER A 66 -1.89 -14.44 -3.35
N LEU A 67 -2.20 -13.79 -4.47
CA LEU A 67 -3.50 -13.98 -5.12
C LEU A 67 -3.73 -15.44 -5.55
N ALA A 68 -2.67 -16.23 -5.76
CA ALA A 68 -2.77 -17.63 -6.15
C ALA A 68 -3.22 -18.54 -4.98
N ASP A 69 -3.06 -18.08 -3.74
CA ASP A 69 -3.48 -18.82 -2.53
C ASP A 69 -4.95 -18.57 -2.18
N LEU A 70 -5.53 -17.50 -2.74
CA LEU A 70 -6.96 -17.25 -2.64
C LEU A 70 -7.72 -18.15 -3.63
N ASP A 71 -8.87 -18.68 -3.21
CA ASP A 71 -9.78 -19.36 -4.13
C ASP A 71 -10.34 -18.38 -5.19
N ASP A 72 -11.01 -18.91 -6.21
CA ASP A 72 -11.45 -18.10 -7.35
C ASP A 72 -12.49 -17.03 -6.96
N TYR A 73 -13.32 -17.29 -5.95
CA TYR A 73 -14.30 -16.32 -5.45
C TYR A 73 -13.61 -15.19 -4.68
N ALA A 74 -12.80 -15.54 -3.66
CA ALA A 74 -12.05 -14.61 -2.83
C ALA A 74 -11.08 -13.78 -3.67
N ARG A 75 -10.39 -14.39 -4.63
CA ARG A 75 -9.49 -13.69 -5.57
C ARG A 75 -10.22 -12.64 -6.39
N LYS A 76 -11.44 -12.95 -6.86
CA LYS A 76 -12.26 -12.02 -7.65
C LYS A 76 -12.73 -10.84 -6.81
N GLN A 77 -13.21 -11.08 -5.59
CA GLN A 77 -13.63 -10.01 -4.69
C GLN A 77 -12.45 -9.15 -4.24
N TYR A 78 -11.33 -9.77 -3.85
CA TYR A 78 -10.13 -9.04 -3.45
C TYR A 78 -9.63 -8.10 -4.56
N ARG A 79 -9.62 -8.57 -5.82
CA ARG A 79 -9.25 -7.72 -6.97
C ARG A 79 -10.23 -6.57 -7.19
N LYS A 80 -11.53 -6.78 -6.93
CA LYS A 80 -12.54 -5.73 -7.06
C LYS A 80 -12.33 -4.63 -6.03
N ASP A 81 -12.06 -5.01 -4.78
CA ASP A 81 -11.98 -4.06 -3.66
C ASP A 81 -10.61 -3.40 -3.55
N PHE A 82 -9.55 -4.16 -3.82
CA PHE A 82 -8.16 -3.77 -3.55
C PHE A 82 -7.26 -3.72 -4.79
N GLY A 83 -7.77 -4.14 -5.95
CA GLY A 83 -7.05 -4.05 -7.22
C GLY A 83 -5.77 -4.88 -7.25
N THR A 84 -4.63 -4.18 -7.28
CA THR A 84 -3.28 -4.76 -7.38
C THR A 84 -2.53 -4.79 -6.04
N ARG A 85 -3.23 -4.55 -4.92
CA ARG A 85 -2.64 -4.68 -3.58
C ARG A 85 -2.36 -6.14 -3.25
N CYS A 86 -1.59 -6.33 -2.18
CA CYS A 86 -1.04 -7.62 -1.79
C CYS A 86 -1.92 -8.28 -0.73
N PRO A 87 -2.52 -9.44 -0.99
CA PRO A 87 -3.42 -10.08 -0.05
C PRO A 87 -2.73 -10.62 1.20
N GLY A 88 -1.41 -10.83 1.18
CA GLY A 88 -0.64 -11.29 2.33
C GLY A 88 0.27 -10.25 2.98
N LEU A 89 0.20 -8.98 2.53
CA LEU A 89 1.15 -7.96 2.96
C LEU A 89 0.50 -6.58 3.02
N VAL A 90 0.54 -5.95 4.19
CA VAL A 90 0.13 -4.55 4.33
C VAL A 90 1.03 -3.77 5.28
N ARG A 91 1.42 -2.55 4.86
CA ARG A 91 2.10 -1.59 5.73
C ARG A 91 1.07 -0.80 6.52
N VAL A 92 1.21 -0.75 7.84
CA VAL A 92 0.24 -0.14 8.76
C VAL A 92 0.99 0.64 9.86
N ASN A 93 0.39 1.69 10.43
CA ASN A 93 0.92 2.34 11.64
C ASN A 93 0.18 1.82 12.88
N PHE A 94 0.27 0.51 13.10
CA PHE A 94 -0.58 -0.20 14.07
C PHE A 94 -0.39 0.31 15.50
N TYR A 95 0.86 0.56 15.90
CA TYR A 95 1.22 1.04 17.23
C TYR A 95 1.06 2.57 17.39
N GLY A 96 0.92 3.32 16.30
CA GLY A 96 0.72 4.78 16.33
C GLY A 96 2.00 5.60 16.52
N ASP A 97 3.16 4.97 16.61
CA ASP A 97 4.45 5.63 16.85
C ASP A 97 5.16 6.10 15.56
N GLY A 98 4.56 5.84 14.39
CA GLY A 98 5.07 6.26 13.10
C GLY A 98 6.22 5.38 12.58
N LYS A 99 6.64 4.35 13.32
CA LYS A 99 7.70 3.45 12.87
C LYS A 99 7.18 2.46 11.82
N PRO A 100 8.04 1.98 10.92
CA PRO A 100 7.67 0.95 9.96
C PRO A 100 7.08 -0.28 10.66
N THR A 101 5.81 -0.56 10.37
CA THR A 101 5.12 -1.77 10.83
C THR A 101 4.45 -2.45 9.64
N TRP A 102 4.61 -3.76 9.56
CA TRP A 102 4.06 -4.61 8.52
C TRP A 102 3.20 -5.69 9.16
N ALA A 103 2.00 -5.89 8.62
CA ALA A 103 1.20 -7.07 8.89
C ALA A 103 1.37 -8.04 7.73
N LEU A 104 1.75 -9.27 8.06
CA LEU A 104 2.12 -10.34 7.15
C LEU A 104 1.18 -11.50 7.40
N LEU A 105 0.56 -12.01 6.34
CA LEU A 105 -0.15 -13.28 6.39
C LEU A 105 0.75 -14.32 5.74
N LEU A 106 1.37 -15.16 6.55
CA LEU A 106 2.39 -16.11 6.12
C LEU A 106 1.77 -17.49 5.91
N VAL A 107 2.08 -18.09 4.76
CA VAL A 107 1.75 -19.48 4.46
C VAL A 107 3.04 -20.25 4.18
N ALA A 108 3.16 -21.46 4.72
CA ALA A 108 4.29 -22.32 4.41
C ALA A 108 4.19 -22.86 2.99
N LYS A 109 5.34 -23.00 2.32
CA LYS A 109 5.40 -23.53 0.95
C LYS A 109 4.95 -24.98 0.81
N GLU A 110 5.07 -25.81 1.84
CA GLU A 110 4.89 -27.27 1.74
C GLU A 110 4.25 -27.85 3.01
N GLY A 111 3.06 -28.45 2.85
CA GLY A 111 2.38 -29.20 3.91
C GLY A 111 0.86 -29.23 3.70
N PRO A 112 0.20 -30.41 3.72
CA PRO A 112 -1.25 -30.47 3.67
C PRO A 112 -1.78 -29.93 4.99
N LYS A 113 -2.47 -28.77 4.98
CA LYS A 113 -3.15 -28.12 6.12
C LYS A 113 -2.32 -27.16 7.00
N GLN A 114 -1.41 -26.37 6.44
CA GLN A 114 -0.85 -25.26 7.22
C GLN A 114 -1.71 -24.00 7.08
N LYS A 115 -2.33 -23.63 8.19
CA LYS A 115 -3.14 -22.43 8.38
C LYS A 115 -2.29 -21.17 8.16
N PRO A 116 -2.74 -20.19 7.37
CA PRO A 116 -2.07 -18.90 7.31
C PRO A 116 -1.91 -18.27 8.70
N GLU A 117 -0.72 -17.77 9.00
CA GLU A 117 -0.38 -17.15 10.27
C GLU A 117 -0.26 -15.63 10.09
N LEU A 118 -1.01 -14.88 10.89
CA LEU A 118 -0.95 -13.43 10.94
C LEU A 118 0.20 -13.00 11.86
N VAL A 119 1.19 -12.35 11.28
CA VAL A 119 2.38 -11.87 11.97
C VAL A 119 2.48 -10.35 11.81
N VAL A 120 2.80 -9.65 12.90
CA VAL A 120 3.13 -8.22 12.87
C VAL A 120 4.62 -8.06 13.11
N ALA A 121 5.28 -7.36 12.19
CA ALA A 121 6.67 -6.98 12.27
C ALA A 121 6.79 -5.46 12.48
N HIS A 122 7.35 -5.05 13.60
CA HIS A 122 7.50 -3.67 14.02
C HIS A 122 8.97 -3.29 14.17
N GLN A 123 9.39 -2.22 13.52
CA GLN A 123 10.79 -1.82 13.56
C GLN A 123 11.12 -1.05 14.84
N LEU A 124 12.00 -1.60 15.68
CA LEU A 124 12.53 -0.97 16.90
C LEU A 124 14.02 -0.67 16.71
N GLY A 125 14.32 0.57 16.32
CA GLY A 125 15.68 0.97 15.96
C GLY A 125 16.18 0.19 14.74
N ASN A 126 17.22 -0.61 14.93
CA ASN A 126 17.81 -1.44 13.87
C ASN A 126 17.30 -2.88 13.85
N ALA A 127 16.40 -3.26 14.77
CA ALA A 127 15.85 -4.60 14.87
C ALA A 127 14.37 -4.62 14.49
N TRP A 128 13.88 -5.81 14.11
CA TRP A 128 12.46 -6.08 13.91
C TRP A 128 11.93 -6.86 15.10
N ASP A 129 10.95 -6.31 15.79
CA ASP A 129 10.13 -7.05 16.74
C ASP A 129 9.03 -7.77 15.96
N ILE A 130 9.01 -9.09 16.03
CA ILE A 130 8.15 -9.95 15.23
C ILE A 130 7.26 -10.76 16.16
N ARG A 131 5.95 -10.58 16.03
CA ARG A 131 4.96 -11.23 16.87
C ARG A 131 3.87 -11.89 16.04
N SER A 132 3.59 -13.16 16.34
CA SER A 132 2.39 -13.84 15.87
C SER A 132 1.15 -13.31 16.61
N LEU A 133 0.10 -12.96 15.87
CA LEU A 133 -1.17 -12.49 16.42
C LEU A 133 -2.23 -13.59 16.40
N ASP A 134 -2.33 -14.35 15.32
CA ASP A 134 -3.33 -15.41 15.18
C ASP A 134 -3.00 -16.35 14.02
N THR A 135 -3.71 -17.47 13.96
CA THR A 135 -3.75 -18.38 12.80
C THR A 135 -5.17 -18.43 12.26
N ALA A 136 -5.31 -18.39 10.94
CA ALA A 136 -6.60 -18.40 10.27
C ALA A 136 -6.78 -19.64 9.40
N ASP A 137 -8.01 -20.12 9.29
CA ASP A 137 -8.38 -21.16 8.33
C ASP A 137 -8.82 -20.53 7.00
N GLY A 138 -8.64 -21.28 5.90
CA GLY A 138 -9.20 -20.91 4.60
C GLY A 138 -8.33 -19.99 3.75
N ALA A 139 -8.96 -19.45 2.70
CA ALA A 139 -8.35 -18.61 1.68
C ALA A 139 -8.40 -17.13 2.10
N VAL A 140 -7.68 -16.81 3.17
CA VAL A 140 -7.74 -15.51 3.84
C VAL A 140 -6.81 -14.45 3.22
N ALA A 141 -7.23 -13.19 3.31
CA ALA A 141 -6.40 -12.03 2.98
C ALA A 141 -6.27 -11.08 4.17
N VAL A 142 -5.22 -10.27 4.19
CA VAL A 142 -4.96 -9.20 5.15
C VAL A 142 -5.06 -7.83 4.49
N TRP A 143 -5.68 -6.88 5.19
CA TRP A 143 -5.69 -5.47 4.80
C TRP A 143 -5.67 -4.59 6.05
N ARG A 144 -5.74 -3.27 5.84
CA ARG A 144 -5.80 -2.27 6.90
C ARG A 144 -6.97 -1.35 6.70
N GLU A 145 -7.45 -0.82 7.81
CA GLU A 145 -8.38 0.30 7.83
C GLU A 145 -7.87 1.43 8.72
N GLY A 146 -8.53 2.58 8.65
CA GLY A 146 -8.20 3.75 9.44
C GLY A 146 -8.51 3.57 10.93
N PRO A 147 -8.12 4.54 11.77
CA PRO A 147 -8.66 4.63 13.12
C PRO A 147 -10.16 4.92 13.07
N GLY A 148 -10.90 4.47 14.07
CA GLY A 148 -12.35 4.58 14.07
C GLY A 148 -13.05 3.85 15.20
N LYS A 149 -14.38 3.95 15.21
CA LYS A 149 -15.24 3.09 16.02
C LYS A 149 -15.62 1.87 15.17
N TYR A 150 -15.44 0.70 15.76
CA TYR A 150 -15.78 -0.58 15.19
C TYR A 150 -16.77 -1.28 16.11
N GLU A 151 -17.81 -1.85 15.52
CA GLU A 151 -18.79 -2.66 16.22
C GLU A 151 -18.62 -4.09 15.71
N GLY A 152 -18.34 -5.00 16.62
CA GLY A 152 -18.18 -6.41 16.32
C GLY A 152 -18.63 -7.25 17.49
N MET A 153 -18.37 -8.55 17.39
CA MET A 153 -18.68 -9.52 18.41
C MET A 153 -17.40 -10.19 18.92
N TYR A 154 -17.40 -10.56 20.20
CA TYR A 154 -16.41 -11.44 20.78
C TYR A 154 -17.12 -12.42 21.70
N GLU A 155 -16.93 -13.73 21.48
CA GLU A 155 -17.61 -14.79 22.23
C GLU A 155 -19.15 -14.65 22.27
N GLY A 156 -19.74 -14.07 21.22
CA GLY A 156 -21.19 -13.86 21.09
C GLY A 156 -21.71 -12.55 21.66
N GLU A 157 -20.86 -11.75 22.32
CA GLU A 157 -21.26 -10.47 22.91
C GLU A 157 -20.83 -9.28 22.02
N PRO A 158 -21.68 -8.25 21.84
CA PRO A 158 -21.30 -7.04 21.13
C PRO A 158 -20.21 -6.27 21.90
N ILE A 159 -19.03 -6.09 21.28
CA ILE A 159 -17.93 -5.32 21.85
C ILE A 159 -17.57 -4.17 20.90
N PRO A 160 -17.82 -2.91 21.30
CA PRO A 160 -17.35 -1.76 20.55
C PRO A 160 -15.86 -1.53 20.82
N ILE A 161 -15.05 -1.46 19.76
CA ILE A 161 -13.65 -1.02 19.84
C ILE A 161 -13.54 0.39 19.30
N ARG A 162 -12.84 1.26 20.03
CA ARG A 162 -12.45 2.59 19.56
C ARG A 162 -10.95 2.63 19.29
N ALA A 163 -10.57 2.29 18.06
CA ALA A 163 -9.18 2.27 17.63
C ALA A 163 -8.66 3.70 17.42
N LYS A 164 -7.62 4.08 18.17
CA LYS A 164 -6.91 5.36 17.99
C LYS A 164 -5.97 5.35 16.78
N ASN A 165 -5.51 4.16 16.40
CA ASN A 165 -4.57 3.91 15.31
C ASN A 165 -5.25 3.10 14.21
N PRO A 166 -4.68 3.06 12.99
CA PRO A 166 -5.06 2.10 11.96
C PRO A 166 -5.09 0.66 12.48
N VAL A 167 -6.10 -0.08 12.06
CA VAL A 167 -6.35 -1.48 12.46
C VAL A 167 -5.89 -2.45 11.37
N ILE A 168 -5.68 -3.71 11.75
CA ILE A 168 -5.39 -4.82 10.84
C ILE A 168 -6.64 -5.67 10.74
N LEU A 169 -7.04 -6.01 9.52
CA LEU A 169 -8.15 -6.94 9.27
C LEU A 169 -7.63 -8.16 8.54
N ILE A 170 -8.13 -9.32 8.91
CA ILE A 170 -8.05 -10.53 8.10
C ILE A 170 -9.45 -11.02 7.81
N GLY A 171 -9.65 -11.62 6.65
CA GLY A 171 -10.94 -12.21 6.35
C GLY A 171 -10.92 -13.17 5.18
N ASP A 172 -11.91 -14.05 5.21
CA ASP A 172 -12.34 -14.87 4.09
C ASP A 172 -13.65 -14.27 3.57
N TYR A 173 -13.67 -13.90 2.29
CA TYR A 173 -14.81 -13.24 1.65
C TYR A 173 -16.13 -14.03 1.72
N GLY A 174 -16.08 -15.33 1.99
CA GLY A 174 -17.26 -16.19 2.13
C GLY A 174 -17.63 -16.56 3.56
N SER A 175 -16.91 -16.07 4.57
CA SER A 175 -17.12 -16.45 5.96
C SER A 175 -16.88 -15.24 6.86
N PHE A 176 -15.66 -15.06 7.36
CA PHE A 176 -15.44 -14.14 8.45
C PHE A 176 -14.60 -12.92 8.09
N THR A 177 -14.73 -11.90 8.92
CA THR A 177 -13.76 -10.80 9.01
C THR A 177 -13.42 -10.56 10.47
N ILE A 178 -12.13 -10.60 10.80
CA ILE A 178 -11.61 -10.35 12.13
C ILE A 178 -10.78 -9.07 12.10
N LEU A 179 -11.02 -8.20 13.08
CA LEU A 179 -10.29 -6.96 13.30
C LEU A 179 -9.36 -7.10 14.50
N TYR A 180 -8.14 -6.60 14.34
CA TYR A 180 -7.14 -6.46 15.39
C TYR A 180 -6.83 -4.98 15.60
N ALA A 181 -6.88 -4.54 16.86
CA ALA A 181 -6.61 -3.16 17.25
C ALA A 181 -5.57 -3.10 18.38
N TRP A 182 -4.64 -2.15 18.28
CA TRP A 182 -3.74 -1.84 19.39
C TRP A 182 -4.39 -0.84 20.35
N THR A 183 -4.48 -1.21 21.64
CA THR A 183 -5.10 -0.38 22.69
C THR A 183 -4.13 0.61 23.33
N GLY A 184 -2.83 0.50 23.02
CA GLY A 184 -1.75 1.15 23.77
C GLY A 184 -1.04 0.19 24.73
N LYS A 185 -1.64 -0.95 25.05
CA LYS A 185 -1.08 -1.97 25.96
C LYS A 185 -1.10 -3.37 25.34
N GLU A 186 -2.18 -3.72 24.67
CA GLU A 186 -2.36 -5.05 24.10
C GLU A 186 -3.11 -4.98 22.76
N VAL A 187 -3.16 -6.13 22.09
CA VAL A 187 -3.93 -6.30 20.87
C VAL A 187 -5.29 -6.85 21.25
N GLU A 188 -6.34 -6.09 20.98
CA GLU A 188 -7.73 -6.54 21.08
C GLU A 188 -8.18 -7.08 19.73
N LYS A 189 -9.04 -8.11 19.77
CA LYS A 189 -9.59 -8.81 18.61
C LYS A 189 -11.12 -8.82 18.69
N ILE A 190 -11.79 -8.52 17.58
CA ILE A 190 -13.25 -8.69 17.42
C ILE A 190 -13.57 -9.30 16.05
N TRP A 191 -14.70 -10.00 15.96
CA TRP A 191 -15.29 -10.47 14.71
C TRP A 191 -16.26 -9.40 14.19
N LEU A 192 -16.05 -8.95 12.96
CA LEU A 192 -16.94 -8.01 12.27
C LEU A 192 -18.03 -8.72 11.48
N SER A 193 -17.75 -9.93 11.00
CA SER A 193 -18.70 -10.80 10.32
C SER A 193 -18.31 -12.27 10.53
N ASP A 194 -19.30 -13.16 10.43
CA ASP A 194 -19.20 -14.64 10.46
C ASP A 194 -19.90 -15.24 9.25
#